data_AF-A0A845LGS6-F1
#
_entry.id   AF-A0A845LGS6-F1
#
_cell.length_a   1.000
_cell.length_b   1.000
_cell.length_c   1.000
_cell.angle_alpha   90.00
_cell.angle_beta   90.00
_cell.angle_gamma   90.00
#
_symmetry.space_group_name_H-M   'P 1'
#
loop_
_entity.id
_entity.type
_entity.pdbx_description
1 polymer ?
#
loop_
_entity_poly.entity_id
_entity_poly.type
_entity_poly.pdbx_seq_one_letter_code
_entity_poly.pdbx_strand_id
1 'polypeptide(L)'
;MPNPVNITQGKIVSASGYVTPYEPARAIDGSTAPYSRWLVASSSGWLMVNLGGMFKVTNWGVTCIGQAGWSQTCNLSNFKLQVNTSSVASPVWIDVDPVMGNTANTISRTVAVKANALRLHIAQGDSRPVSQLASILNFSAMGYALTNNAYLANLTLSSGTLSPVFSSSQLSYSAAVANSVASITVTPTVQDPDATITVNNRAVASGAASQPISLNVGQNTITVTVTSPDLSTTKTYTITVTRQSVSANADLSNLTISSGTLTPGFTSANTSYSDTVASSVSTVTVTPTAADASATIKVNGQVVASGTVSQAISLNTGSNSITVNVTAPDGVTTKQYTITVTRPSSDANLVSLAVNNAPLPIPFTDPSPVYNLSVEADVASATVTPTAEDPNATIRVNGQVVASGSPSPAITLTTGVATPVQVVVTAQDGTTTKTYTVNITRQAYTTKLTALIVQAGRNPVTLNPPTFSGTVLFYTAVVSNTTTGVTVKPTAAYPNDVKITVAGNLVPSGGTSPQVTLTGSSTDILIVVQSKTDPSLSTQYKVTVTK
;
A
#
# COMPACT_ATOMS: atom_id res chain seq x y z
N MET A 1 -3.38 -36.57 56.23
CA MET A 1 -2.11 -36.03 56.77
C MET A 1 -1.61 -37.00 57.83
N PRO A 2 -0.28 -37.17 57.99
CA PRO A 2 0.27 -37.99 59.07
C PRO A 2 -0.13 -37.42 60.44
N ASN A 3 -0.22 -38.31 61.45
CA ASN A 3 -0.46 -37.90 62.82
C ASN A 3 0.70 -37.02 63.32
N PRO A 4 0.43 -35.88 64.00
CA PRO A 4 1.48 -35.05 64.58
C PRO A 4 2.35 -35.86 65.56
N VAL A 5 3.66 -35.65 65.51
CA VAL A 5 4.65 -36.25 66.43
C VAL A 5 5.25 -35.17 67.32
N ASN A 6 5.86 -35.54 68.45
CA ASN A 6 6.61 -34.60 69.27
C ASN A 6 7.89 -34.17 68.55
N ILE A 7 7.91 -32.94 68.04
CA ILE A 7 8.99 -32.41 67.19
C ILE A 7 10.14 -31.80 68.00
N THR A 8 10.00 -31.62 69.32
CA THR A 8 11.09 -31.12 70.17
C THR A 8 11.91 -32.22 70.84
N GLN A 9 11.36 -33.43 70.96
CA GLN A 9 12.02 -34.53 71.65
C GLN A 9 13.32 -34.94 70.97
N GLY A 10 14.40 -35.07 71.75
CA GLY A 10 15.71 -35.49 71.26
C GLY A 10 16.41 -34.51 70.30
N LYS A 11 15.91 -33.27 70.19
CA LYS A 11 16.50 -32.21 69.36
C LYS A 11 17.64 -31.48 70.06
N ILE A 12 18.38 -30.69 69.29
CA ILE A 12 19.43 -29.83 69.83
C ILE A 12 18.77 -28.66 70.54
N VAL A 13 19.12 -28.48 71.82
CA VAL A 13 18.60 -27.41 72.66
C VAL A 13 19.71 -26.48 73.13
N SER A 14 19.41 -25.19 73.17
CA SER A 14 20.24 -24.16 73.80
C SER A 14 19.36 -23.30 74.70
N ALA A 15 19.97 -22.58 75.64
CA ALA A 15 19.24 -21.70 76.55
C ALA A 15 20.07 -20.47 76.89
N SER A 16 19.41 -19.46 77.46
CA SER A 16 20.07 -18.27 78.02
C SER A 16 21.03 -18.59 79.16
N GLY A 17 20.88 -19.75 79.79
CA GLY A 17 21.69 -20.25 80.89
C GLY A 17 21.01 -21.41 81.60
N TYR A 18 21.68 -21.98 82.59
CA TYR A 18 21.09 -22.96 83.50
C TYR A 18 21.83 -23.00 84.84
N VAL A 19 21.18 -23.58 85.85
CA VAL A 19 21.77 -23.87 87.16
C VAL A 19 22.13 -25.35 87.22
N THR A 20 23.40 -25.70 87.44
CA THR A 20 23.84 -27.10 87.58
C THR A 20 23.08 -27.81 88.71
N PRO A 21 22.54 -29.03 88.50
CA PRO A 21 22.69 -29.92 87.34
C PRO A 21 21.53 -29.86 86.30
N TYR A 22 20.71 -28.81 86.32
CA TYR A 22 19.44 -28.72 85.59
C TYR A 22 19.58 -28.18 84.16
N GLU A 23 20.31 -28.93 83.34
CA GLU A 23 20.65 -28.58 81.95
C GLU A 23 19.43 -28.45 81.02
N PRO A 24 19.49 -27.63 79.95
CA PRO A 24 18.38 -27.42 79.02
C PRO A 24 17.86 -28.71 78.35
N ALA A 25 18.72 -29.71 78.10
CA ALA A 25 18.36 -30.99 77.49
C ALA A 25 17.26 -31.74 78.26
N ARG A 26 17.19 -31.54 79.58
CA ARG A 26 16.18 -32.16 80.43
C ARG A 26 14.77 -31.65 80.17
N ALA A 27 14.61 -30.46 79.57
CA ALA A 27 13.30 -29.94 79.23
C ALA A 27 12.68 -30.59 77.98
N ILE A 28 13.38 -31.48 77.29
CA ILE A 28 12.87 -32.14 76.07
C ILE A 28 13.07 -33.66 76.10
N ASP A 29 13.39 -34.22 77.26
CA ASP A 29 13.63 -35.66 77.45
C ASP A 29 12.32 -36.46 77.69
N GLY A 30 11.21 -35.75 77.93
CA GLY A 30 9.89 -36.33 78.21
C GLY A 30 9.69 -36.80 79.66
N SER A 31 10.66 -36.59 80.53
CA SER A 31 10.58 -36.94 81.95
C SER A 31 9.76 -35.92 82.73
N THR A 32 8.98 -36.42 83.70
CA THR A 32 8.28 -35.59 84.69
C THR A 32 8.90 -35.72 86.08
N ALA A 33 10.08 -36.33 86.18
CA ALA A 33 10.78 -36.46 87.45
C ALA A 33 11.29 -35.07 87.90
N PRO A 34 11.17 -34.70 89.19
CA PRO A 34 11.55 -33.36 89.67
C PRO A 34 13.04 -33.02 89.46
N TYR A 35 13.90 -34.02 89.30
CA TYR A 35 15.32 -33.82 89.02
C TYR A 35 15.63 -33.71 87.52
N SER A 36 14.75 -34.20 86.63
CA SER A 36 14.83 -33.94 85.17
C SER A 36 14.06 -32.67 84.85
N ARG A 37 14.75 -31.54 84.98
CA ARG A 37 14.18 -30.22 84.71
C ARG A 37 15.26 -29.30 84.15
N TRP A 38 14.82 -28.31 83.38
CA TRP A 38 15.62 -27.12 83.14
C TRP A 38 15.32 -26.09 84.23
N LEU A 39 16.36 -25.43 84.73
CA LEU A 39 16.26 -24.33 85.69
C LEU A 39 17.22 -23.23 85.29
N VAL A 40 16.71 -22.00 85.21
CA VAL A 40 17.53 -20.79 85.01
C VAL A 40 17.21 -19.75 86.08
N ALA A 41 18.25 -19.09 86.59
CA ALA A 41 18.14 -17.97 87.52
C ALA A 41 18.30 -16.65 86.75
N SER A 42 17.21 -16.20 86.11
CA SER A 42 17.16 -14.96 85.34
C SER A 42 15.73 -14.42 85.32
N SER A 43 15.59 -13.09 85.42
CA SER A 43 14.31 -12.39 85.24
C SER A 43 13.79 -12.43 83.79
N SER A 44 14.65 -12.78 82.83
CA SER A 44 14.29 -13.00 81.42
C SER A 44 15.13 -14.14 80.85
N GLY A 45 14.55 -15.34 80.81
CA GLY A 45 15.21 -16.56 80.36
C GLY A 45 14.64 -17.07 79.04
N TRP A 46 15.40 -17.85 78.28
CA TRP A 46 14.86 -18.53 77.11
C TRP A 46 15.46 -19.92 76.92
N LEU A 47 14.66 -20.82 76.36
CA LEU A 47 15.08 -22.14 75.89
C LEU A 47 14.69 -22.30 74.42
N MET A 48 15.66 -22.62 73.58
CA MET A 48 15.53 -22.76 72.13
C MET A 48 15.73 -24.22 71.74
N VAL A 49 14.85 -24.73 70.88
CA VAL A 49 14.97 -26.05 70.26
C VAL A 49 15.16 -25.86 68.76
N ASN A 50 16.30 -26.33 68.22
CA ASN A 50 16.52 -26.41 66.78
C ASN A 50 15.90 -27.70 66.24
N LEU A 51 14.92 -27.59 65.34
CA LEU A 51 14.17 -28.74 64.84
C LEU A 51 14.93 -29.54 63.77
N GLY A 52 16.01 -28.98 63.21
CA GLY A 52 16.84 -29.63 62.18
C GLY A 52 16.22 -29.64 60.77
N GLY A 53 15.13 -28.90 60.57
CA GLY A 53 14.38 -28.77 59.31
C GLY A 53 13.12 -27.95 59.56
N MET A 54 12.35 -27.66 58.51
CA MET A 54 11.08 -26.94 58.64
C MET A 54 9.95 -27.89 59.02
N PHE A 55 9.19 -27.51 60.04
CA PHE A 55 8.02 -28.25 60.53
C PHE A 55 6.80 -27.35 60.53
N LYS A 56 5.62 -27.94 60.31
CA LYS A 56 4.36 -27.31 60.70
C LYS A 56 4.06 -27.68 62.14
N VAL A 57 4.07 -26.69 63.01
CA VAL A 57 3.73 -26.78 64.43
C VAL A 57 2.22 -26.66 64.56
N THR A 58 1.63 -27.66 65.21
CA THR A 58 0.17 -27.78 65.43
C THR A 58 -0.21 -27.54 66.88
N ASN A 59 0.68 -27.90 67.81
CA ASN A 59 0.51 -27.66 69.24
C ASN A 59 1.84 -27.41 69.90
N TRP A 60 1.83 -26.69 71.02
CA TRP A 60 2.96 -26.57 71.92
C TRP A 60 2.48 -26.59 73.37
N GLY A 61 3.38 -26.96 74.28
CA GLY A 61 3.04 -27.09 75.67
C GLY A 61 4.25 -27.04 76.58
N VAL A 62 3.99 -26.71 77.83
CA VAL A 62 4.97 -26.64 78.90
C VAL A 62 4.41 -27.42 80.09
N THR A 63 5.22 -28.32 80.64
CA THR A 63 4.97 -28.96 81.93
C THR A 63 5.87 -28.31 82.97
N CYS A 64 5.25 -27.64 83.93
CA CYS A 64 5.91 -26.93 85.01
C CYS A 64 6.18 -27.86 86.21
N ILE A 65 7.00 -27.39 87.15
CA ILE A 65 7.44 -28.20 88.29
C ILE A 65 6.31 -28.56 89.27
N GLY A 66 5.19 -27.82 89.27
CA GLY A 66 4.01 -28.19 90.04
C GLY A 66 3.45 -29.57 89.66
N GLN A 67 3.71 -30.06 88.45
CA GLN A 67 3.38 -31.43 88.04
C GLN A 67 4.15 -32.50 88.85
N ALA A 68 5.31 -32.14 89.40
CA ALA A 68 6.09 -32.99 90.29
C ALA A 68 5.79 -32.75 91.79
N GLY A 69 4.64 -32.13 92.11
CA GLY A 69 4.14 -31.94 93.47
C GLY A 69 4.60 -30.65 94.17
N TRP A 70 5.27 -29.74 93.46
CA TRP A 70 5.65 -28.43 94.00
C TRP A 70 4.45 -27.46 94.00
N SER A 71 4.54 -26.39 94.80
CA SER A 71 3.53 -25.32 94.78
C SER A 71 3.33 -24.76 93.36
N GLN A 72 2.09 -24.50 92.96
CA GLN A 72 1.77 -23.88 91.66
C GLN A 72 2.38 -22.49 91.51
N THR A 73 2.70 -21.80 92.62
CA THR A 73 3.44 -20.54 92.59
C THR A 73 4.87 -20.69 92.05
N CYS A 74 5.39 -21.92 91.93
CA CYS A 74 6.67 -22.25 91.30
C CYS A 74 6.56 -22.50 89.77
N ASN A 75 5.36 -22.50 89.21
CA ASN A 75 5.14 -22.71 87.77
C ASN A 75 5.52 -21.46 86.97
N LEU A 76 5.84 -21.62 85.68
CA LEU A 76 6.03 -20.47 84.80
C LEU A 76 4.74 -19.64 84.74
N SER A 77 4.86 -18.32 84.93
CA SER A 77 3.74 -17.38 84.97
C SER A 77 3.54 -16.69 83.61
N ASN A 78 4.55 -15.95 83.13
CA ASN A 78 4.48 -15.21 81.87
C ASN A 78 5.54 -15.71 80.90
N PHE A 79 5.11 -16.30 79.81
CA PHE A 79 6.02 -16.84 78.81
C PHE A 79 5.33 -16.90 77.45
N LYS A 80 6.09 -17.13 76.39
CA LYS A 80 5.54 -17.19 75.04
C LYS A 80 6.27 -18.20 74.19
N LEU A 81 5.56 -18.77 73.22
CA LEU A 81 6.18 -19.42 72.09
C LEU A 81 6.65 -18.35 71.10
N GLN A 82 7.92 -18.45 70.74
CA GLN A 82 8.52 -17.77 69.60
C GLN A 82 9.00 -18.79 68.59
N VAL A 83 9.02 -18.40 67.32
CA VAL A 83 9.48 -19.27 66.22
C VAL A 83 10.46 -18.56 65.31
N ASN A 84 11.25 -19.36 64.62
CA ASN A 84 12.02 -18.94 63.46
C ASN A 84 11.44 -19.60 62.20
N THR A 85 11.10 -18.82 61.19
CA THR A 85 10.36 -19.25 59.99
C THR A 85 11.22 -19.34 58.73
N SER A 86 12.52 -19.07 58.83
CA SER A 86 13.44 -19.09 57.69
C SER A 86 13.82 -20.53 57.33
N SER A 87 14.12 -20.83 56.05
CA SER A 87 14.71 -22.12 55.68
C SER A 87 16.16 -22.27 56.16
N VAL A 88 16.79 -21.18 56.59
CA VAL A 88 18.12 -21.14 57.19
C VAL A 88 18.07 -20.59 58.62
N ALA A 89 19.06 -20.91 59.45
CA ALA A 89 19.16 -20.35 60.80
C ALA A 89 19.15 -18.81 60.76
N SER A 90 18.24 -18.19 61.51
CA SER A 90 18.11 -16.73 61.56
C SER A 90 18.10 -16.25 63.02
N PRO A 91 18.65 -15.06 63.32
CA PRO A 91 18.57 -14.50 64.67
C PRO A 91 17.20 -13.88 64.98
N VAL A 92 16.32 -13.75 63.98
CA VAL A 92 15.00 -13.12 64.12
C VAL A 92 13.99 -14.12 64.68
N TRP A 93 13.29 -13.71 65.73
CA TRP A 93 12.27 -14.51 66.40
C TRP A 93 10.92 -13.80 66.33
N ILE A 94 9.89 -14.56 65.99
CA ILE A 94 8.51 -14.07 65.87
C ILE A 94 7.73 -14.56 67.08
N ASP A 95 7.07 -13.65 67.80
CA ASP A 95 6.13 -13.97 68.88
C ASP A 95 4.89 -14.62 68.27
N VAL A 96 4.59 -15.86 68.66
CA VAL A 96 3.46 -16.64 68.13
C VAL A 96 2.32 -16.74 69.13
N ASP A 97 2.64 -17.05 70.39
CA ASP A 97 1.60 -17.36 71.36
C ASP A 97 2.01 -16.98 72.80
N PRO A 98 1.60 -15.80 73.30
CA PRO A 98 1.87 -15.37 74.67
C PRO A 98 0.93 -16.03 75.67
N VAL A 99 1.47 -16.39 76.84
CA VAL A 99 0.80 -16.91 78.03
C VAL A 99 1.10 -15.96 79.17
N MET A 100 0.06 -15.49 79.87
CA MET A 100 0.18 -14.55 80.98
C MET A 100 -0.54 -15.12 82.22
N GLY A 101 0.09 -14.98 83.38
CA GLY A 101 -0.49 -15.38 84.68
C GLY A 101 -0.77 -16.87 84.82
N ASN A 102 0.01 -17.73 84.19
CA ASN A 102 -0.24 -19.17 84.24
C ASN A 102 -0.08 -19.74 85.66
N THR A 103 -1.08 -20.50 86.09
CA THR A 103 -1.08 -21.27 87.34
C THR A 103 -1.11 -22.79 87.11
N ALA A 104 -1.35 -23.23 85.87
CA ALA A 104 -1.50 -24.64 85.54
C ALA A 104 -0.15 -25.38 85.57
N ASN A 105 -0.18 -26.62 86.03
CA ASN A 105 0.98 -27.52 86.04
C ASN A 105 1.39 -27.94 84.64
N THR A 106 0.42 -28.09 83.73
CA THR A 106 0.66 -28.41 82.33
C THR A 106 -0.23 -27.54 81.48
N ILE A 107 0.35 -26.94 80.46
CA ILE A 107 -0.39 -26.26 79.39
C ILE A 107 -0.15 -26.96 78.06
N SER A 108 -1.19 -26.97 77.21
CA SER A 108 -1.12 -27.38 75.82
C SER A 108 -2.00 -26.43 75.02
N ARG A 109 -1.44 -25.83 73.97
CA ARG A 109 -2.10 -24.81 73.16
C ARG A 109 -1.94 -25.14 71.68
N THR A 110 -3.01 -24.96 70.92
CA THR A 110 -3.01 -25.14 69.47
C THR A 110 -2.42 -23.91 68.78
N VAL A 111 -1.53 -24.14 67.83
CA VAL A 111 -0.92 -23.11 66.98
C VAL A 111 -0.85 -23.64 65.55
N ALA A 112 -0.74 -22.76 64.55
CA ALA A 112 -0.58 -23.16 63.16
C ALA A 112 0.52 -22.33 62.51
N VAL A 113 1.77 -22.72 62.75
CA VAL A 113 2.96 -21.97 62.29
C VAL A 113 3.99 -22.90 61.66
N LYS A 114 4.70 -22.41 60.64
CA LYS A 114 5.86 -23.09 60.06
C LYS A 114 7.12 -22.62 60.79
N ALA A 115 7.96 -23.53 61.25
CA ALA A 115 9.17 -23.18 62.00
C ALA A 115 10.32 -24.16 61.76
N ASN A 116 11.56 -23.65 61.76
CA ASN A 116 12.77 -24.48 61.84
C ASN A 116 13.34 -24.55 63.26
N ALA A 117 12.91 -23.65 64.14
CA ALA A 117 13.30 -23.59 65.53
C ALA A 117 12.18 -22.98 66.37
N LEU A 118 12.07 -23.44 67.63
CA LEU A 118 11.11 -22.96 68.60
C LEU A 118 11.88 -22.35 69.78
N ARG A 119 11.36 -21.27 70.36
CA ARG A 119 11.91 -20.66 71.56
C ARG A 119 10.80 -20.44 72.58
N LEU A 120 10.96 -21.05 73.74
CA LEU A 120 10.21 -20.69 74.94
C LEU A 120 10.89 -19.47 75.55
N HIS A 121 10.26 -18.30 75.43
CA HIS A 121 10.75 -17.07 76.02
C HIS A 121 9.98 -16.76 77.30
N ILE A 122 10.71 -16.60 78.40
CA ILE A 122 10.15 -16.39 79.73
C ILE A 122 10.27 -14.92 80.08
N ALA A 123 9.12 -14.27 80.26
CA ALA A 123 9.03 -12.90 80.77
C ALA A 123 8.86 -12.86 82.30
N GLN A 124 8.31 -13.93 82.88
CA GLN A 124 8.25 -14.17 84.32
C GLN A 124 8.29 -15.67 84.55
N GLY A 125 9.29 -16.13 85.30
CA GLY A 125 9.42 -17.52 85.74
C GLY A 125 8.35 -17.86 86.76
N ASP A 126 8.72 -18.07 88.01
CA ASP A 126 7.76 -18.31 89.06
C ASP A 126 7.02 -17.04 89.53
N SER A 127 5.86 -17.22 90.18
CA SER A 127 4.99 -16.12 90.60
C SER A 127 5.29 -15.62 92.02
N ARG A 128 6.42 -16.04 92.63
CA ARG A 128 6.77 -15.63 93.99
C ARG A 128 7.45 -14.25 93.98
N PRO A 129 7.20 -13.38 94.99
CA PRO A 129 7.65 -11.99 94.96
C PRO A 129 9.17 -11.75 94.88
N VAL A 130 9.98 -12.74 95.28
CA VAL A 130 11.44 -12.60 95.44
C VAL A 130 12.25 -13.54 94.54
N SER A 131 11.60 -14.36 93.71
CA SER A 131 12.30 -15.39 92.94
C SER A 131 12.33 -15.05 91.45
N GLN A 132 13.54 -15.04 90.88
CA GLN A 132 13.78 -14.89 89.44
C GLN A 132 14.07 -16.25 88.80
N LEU A 133 13.45 -17.32 89.30
CA LEU A 133 13.68 -18.68 88.83
C LEU A 133 12.64 -19.06 87.79
N ALA A 134 13.08 -19.66 86.70
CA ALA A 134 12.21 -20.29 85.72
C ALA A 134 12.57 -21.77 85.62
N SER A 135 11.59 -22.64 85.89
CA SER A 135 11.82 -24.09 85.92
C SER A 135 10.69 -24.86 85.26
N ILE A 136 11.06 -25.78 84.37
CA ILE A 136 10.13 -26.65 83.65
C ILE A 136 10.65 -28.08 83.63
N LEU A 137 9.71 -29.02 83.66
CA LEU A 137 9.98 -30.43 83.44
C LEU A 137 10.05 -30.74 81.95
N ASN A 138 9.14 -30.16 81.15
CA ASN A 138 9.06 -30.47 79.72
C ASN A 138 8.58 -29.28 78.89
N PHE A 139 9.13 -29.12 77.69
CA PHE A 139 8.72 -28.23 76.61
C PHE A 139 8.53 -29.06 75.34
N SER A 140 7.27 -29.33 75.01
CA SER A 140 6.90 -30.19 73.89
C SER A 140 6.18 -29.40 72.82
N ALA A 141 6.44 -29.71 71.56
CA ALA A 141 5.59 -29.27 70.46
C ALA A 141 5.21 -30.45 69.57
N MET A 142 3.97 -30.45 69.10
CA MET A 142 3.46 -31.45 68.16
C MET A 142 3.42 -30.87 66.76
N GLY A 143 3.88 -31.63 65.77
CA GLY A 143 3.88 -31.20 64.38
C GLY A 143 4.30 -32.29 63.42
N TYR A 144 4.53 -31.90 62.17
CA TYR A 144 5.03 -32.78 61.12
C TYR A 144 6.06 -32.05 60.26
N ALA A 145 7.03 -32.81 59.74
CA ALA A 145 8.05 -32.28 58.86
C ALA A 145 7.41 -31.79 57.55
N LEU A 146 7.83 -30.64 57.07
CA LEU A 146 7.43 -30.13 55.76
C LEU A 146 8.28 -30.77 54.66
N THR A 147 7.67 -31.01 53.51
CA THR A 147 8.38 -31.60 52.36
C THR A 147 9.14 -30.54 51.58
N ASN A 148 10.13 -30.98 50.79
CA ASN A 148 10.80 -30.18 49.78
C ASN A 148 10.17 -30.33 48.39
N ASN A 149 8.93 -30.83 48.31
CA ASN A 149 8.27 -31.09 47.03
C ASN A 149 7.77 -29.78 46.39
N ALA A 150 8.51 -29.29 45.40
CA ALA A 150 8.17 -28.12 44.59
C ALA A 150 7.64 -28.50 43.19
N TYR A 151 7.12 -29.71 42.99
CA TYR A 151 6.62 -30.14 41.68
C TYR A 151 5.14 -29.73 41.44
N LEU A 152 4.81 -29.44 40.18
CA LEU A 152 3.43 -29.34 39.73
C LEU A 152 2.84 -30.74 39.48
N ALA A 153 1.57 -30.93 39.86
CA ALA A 153 0.72 -32.05 39.49
C ALA A 153 0.04 -31.84 38.14
N ASN A 154 -0.21 -30.59 37.74
CA ASN A 154 -0.80 -30.23 36.46
C ASN A 154 -0.40 -28.80 36.04
N LEU A 155 -0.41 -28.53 34.75
CA LEU A 155 -0.20 -27.21 34.15
C LEU A 155 -1.03 -27.13 32.87
N THR A 156 -2.01 -26.23 32.81
CA THR A 156 -2.83 -26.03 31.62
C THR A 156 -2.86 -24.57 31.18
N LEU A 157 -3.15 -24.35 29.90
CA LEU A 157 -3.32 -23.04 29.29
C LEU A 157 -4.78 -22.85 28.90
N SER A 158 -5.29 -21.61 28.94
CA SER A 158 -6.64 -21.31 28.42
C SER A 158 -6.75 -21.42 26.90
N SER A 159 -5.63 -21.37 26.18
CA SER A 159 -5.51 -21.55 24.73
C SER A 159 -4.11 -22.05 24.37
N GLY A 160 -4.02 -22.80 23.28
CA GLY A 160 -2.80 -23.50 22.88
C GLY A 160 -2.62 -24.82 23.63
N THR A 161 -1.70 -25.65 23.13
CA THR A 161 -1.37 -26.95 23.73
C THR A 161 0.09 -26.94 24.14
N LEU A 162 0.39 -27.41 25.35
CA LEU A 162 1.76 -27.56 25.81
C LEU A 162 2.46 -28.66 24.99
N SER A 163 3.67 -28.34 24.54
CA SER A 163 4.58 -29.25 23.86
C SER A 163 5.95 -29.18 24.54
N PRO A 164 6.45 -30.29 25.12
CA PRO A 164 5.80 -31.61 25.20
C PRO A 164 4.54 -31.61 26.10
N VAL A 165 3.77 -32.70 26.08
CA VAL A 165 2.66 -32.90 27.04
C VAL A 165 3.21 -32.79 28.46
N PHE A 166 2.41 -32.21 29.36
CA PHE A 166 2.84 -31.94 30.74
C PHE A 166 3.38 -33.19 31.45
N SER A 167 4.54 -33.02 32.07
CA SER A 167 5.15 -33.96 33.01
C SER A 167 5.77 -33.17 34.16
N SER A 168 5.59 -33.63 35.40
CA SER A 168 6.05 -32.89 36.58
C SER A 168 7.57 -32.63 36.57
N SER A 169 8.37 -33.54 35.99
CA SER A 169 9.83 -33.41 35.91
C SER A 169 10.32 -32.51 34.78
N GLN A 170 9.47 -32.19 33.80
CA GLN A 170 9.81 -31.34 32.66
C GLN A 170 9.58 -29.87 33.03
N LEU A 171 10.63 -29.05 32.92
CA LEU A 171 10.61 -27.64 33.33
C LEU A 171 10.48 -26.66 32.17
N SER A 172 10.55 -27.13 30.92
CA SER A 172 10.46 -26.26 29.74
C SER A 172 9.40 -26.76 28.77
N TYR A 173 8.53 -25.85 28.35
CA TYR A 173 7.44 -26.11 27.43
C TYR A 173 7.37 -25.03 26.36
N SER A 174 6.73 -25.38 25.27
CA SER A 174 6.31 -24.47 24.22
C SER A 174 4.81 -24.61 23.97
N ALA A 175 4.18 -23.56 23.46
CA ALA A 175 2.82 -23.61 22.93
C ALA A 175 2.70 -22.63 21.76
N ALA A 176 1.82 -22.94 20.80
CA ALA A 176 1.48 -22.02 19.72
C ALA A 176 0.02 -21.60 19.84
N VAL A 177 -0.26 -20.32 19.58
CA VAL A 177 -1.62 -19.78 19.56
C VAL A 177 -1.84 -18.95 18.29
N ALA A 178 -3.09 -18.92 17.82
CA ALA A 178 -3.49 -18.11 16.68
C ALA A 178 -3.25 -16.62 16.94
N ASN A 179 -3.06 -15.83 15.89
CA ASN A 179 -2.86 -14.39 16.02
C ASN A 179 -4.01 -13.70 16.77
N SER A 180 -5.25 -14.17 16.65
CA SER A 180 -6.41 -13.61 17.36
C SER A 180 -6.35 -13.75 18.89
N VAL A 181 -5.48 -14.60 19.44
CA VAL A 181 -5.32 -14.81 20.89
C VAL A 181 -4.37 -13.76 21.45
N ALA A 182 -4.91 -12.62 21.88
CA ALA A 182 -4.12 -11.51 22.44
C ALA A 182 -3.64 -11.74 23.88
N SER A 183 -4.27 -12.66 24.62
CA SER A 183 -3.88 -13.03 25.98
C SER A 183 -4.27 -14.47 26.32
N ILE A 184 -3.61 -15.04 27.33
CA ILE A 184 -3.96 -16.35 27.90
C ILE A 184 -3.90 -16.32 29.43
N THR A 185 -4.48 -17.32 30.08
CA THR A 185 -4.22 -17.63 31.49
C THR A 185 -3.50 -18.97 31.62
N VAL A 186 -2.79 -19.14 32.73
CA VAL A 186 -2.13 -20.40 33.11
C VAL A 186 -2.76 -20.92 34.38
N THR A 187 -3.10 -22.22 34.43
CA THR A 187 -3.71 -22.87 35.59
C THR A 187 -2.76 -23.96 36.12
N PRO A 188 -1.83 -23.61 37.03
CA PRO A 188 -0.92 -24.57 37.65
C PRO A 188 -1.57 -25.26 38.86
N THR A 189 -1.25 -26.53 39.09
CA THR A 189 -1.67 -27.28 40.29
C THR A 189 -0.44 -27.89 40.93
N VAL A 190 -0.18 -27.67 42.22
CA VAL A 190 0.96 -28.27 42.95
C VAL A 190 0.68 -29.71 43.37
N GLN A 191 1.75 -30.51 43.47
CA GLN A 191 1.68 -31.86 44.06
C GLN A 191 1.55 -31.81 45.59
N ASP A 192 2.27 -30.91 46.24
CA ASP A 192 2.16 -30.69 47.69
C ASP A 192 1.18 -29.53 47.97
N PRO A 193 0.07 -29.76 48.69
CA PRO A 193 -0.93 -28.73 48.97
C PRO A 193 -0.42 -27.53 49.77
N ASP A 194 0.69 -27.67 50.51
CA ASP A 194 1.29 -26.59 51.32
C ASP A 194 2.37 -25.80 50.54
N ALA A 195 2.63 -26.14 49.27
CA ALA A 195 3.52 -25.42 48.36
C ALA A 195 2.87 -24.15 47.81
N THR A 196 3.69 -23.17 47.43
CA THR A 196 3.20 -21.89 46.88
C THR A 196 3.57 -21.74 45.41
N ILE A 197 2.75 -21.03 44.64
CA ILE A 197 2.94 -20.83 43.20
C ILE A 197 2.94 -19.34 42.90
N THR A 198 3.84 -18.91 42.03
CA THR A 198 3.74 -17.63 41.34
C THR A 198 3.77 -17.83 39.83
N VAL A 199 2.98 -17.04 39.09
CA VAL A 199 3.02 -16.95 37.63
C VAL A 199 3.49 -15.53 37.29
N ASN A 200 4.61 -15.40 36.58
CA ASN A 200 5.28 -14.12 36.32
C ASN A 200 5.43 -13.27 37.61
N ASN A 201 5.91 -13.92 38.69
CA ASN A 201 6.10 -13.34 40.03
C ASN A 201 4.82 -12.88 40.75
N ARG A 202 3.63 -13.22 40.27
CA ARG A 202 2.35 -12.97 40.97
C ARG A 202 1.81 -14.25 41.57
N ALA A 203 1.39 -14.21 42.83
CA ALA A 203 0.85 -15.38 43.52
C ALA A 203 -0.42 -15.93 42.83
N VAL A 204 -0.50 -17.25 42.71
CA VAL A 204 -1.65 -17.97 42.15
C VAL A 204 -1.97 -19.15 43.05
N ALA A 205 -3.25 -19.36 43.35
CA ALA A 205 -3.68 -20.52 44.13
C ALA A 205 -3.59 -21.79 43.28
N SER A 206 -3.27 -22.93 43.91
CA SER A 206 -3.24 -24.23 43.24
C SER A 206 -4.58 -24.53 42.56
N GLY A 207 -4.56 -24.90 41.29
CA GLY A 207 -5.75 -25.20 40.49
C GLY A 207 -6.53 -23.98 40.01
N ALA A 208 -6.11 -22.75 40.38
CA ALA A 208 -6.73 -21.52 39.90
C ALA A 208 -6.00 -20.96 38.68
N ALA A 209 -6.75 -20.33 37.77
CA ALA A 209 -6.18 -19.61 36.65
C ALA A 209 -5.45 -18.34 37.13
N SER A 210 -4.32 -18.03 36.51
CA SER A 210 -3.64 -16.74 36.67
C SER A 210 -4.52 -15.58 36.16
N GLN A 211 -4.10 -14.36 36.48
CA GLN A 211 -4.56 -13.18 35.73
C GLN A 211 -4.23 -13.34 34.23
N PRO A 212 -5.00 -12.71 33.30
CA PRO A 212 -4.67 -12.71 31.89
C PRO A 212 -3.27 -12.16 31.62
N ILE A 213 -2.51 -12.86 30.79
CA ILE A 213 -1.15 -12.51 30.36
C ILE A 213 -1.22 -12.09 28.91
N SER A 214 -0.97 -10.81 28.63
CA SER A 214 -0.94 -10.26 27.28
C SER A 214 0.22 -10.85 26.47
N LEU A 215 -0.04 -11.17 25.21
CA LEU A 215 0.91 -11.77 24.27
C LEU A 215 1.26 -10.80 23.15
N ASN A 216 2.55 -10.53 22.99
CA ASN A 216 3.09 -9.91 21.79
C ASN A 216 3.07 -10.93 20.64
N VAL A 217 3.02 -10.45 19.40
CA VAL A 217 3.25 -11.33 18.23
C VAL A 217 4.67 -11.91 18.32
N GLY A 218 4.83 -13.19 18.02
CA GLY A 218 6.08 -13.91 18.22
C GLY A 218 6.16 -14.61 19.58
N GLN A 219 7.37 -14.79 20.10
CA GLN A 219 7.63 -15.55 21.32
C GLN A 219 7.35 -14.72 22.59
N ASN A 220 6.69 -15.33 23.56
CA ASN A 220 6.42 -14.77 24.88
C ASN A 220 6.83 -15.80 25.94
N THR A 221 7.60 -15.37 26.93
CA THR A 221 8.04 -16.27 28.02
C THR A 221 7.16 -16.07 29.24
N ILE A 222 6.59 -17.16 29.74
CA ILE A 222 5.81 -17.19 30.98
C ILE A 222 6.54 -18.09 31.97
N THR A 223 6.78 -17.61 33.18
CA THR A 223 7.39 -18.39 34.25
C THR A 223 6.35 -18.78 35.30
N VAL A 224 6.35 -20.05 35.68
CA VAL A 224 5.57 -20.57 36.81
C VAL A 224 6.55 -21.10 37.83
N THR A 225 6.68 -20.40 38.95
CA THR A 225 7.63 -20.74 40.01
C THR A 225 6.87 -21.39 41.16
N VAL A 226 7.26 -22.60 41.53
CA VAL A 226 6.74 -23.33 42.69
C VAL A 226 7.80 -23.35 43.78
N THR A 227 7.42 -22.97 44.99
CA THR A 227 8.28 -23.04 46.18
C THR A 227 7.74 -24.12 47.11
N SER A 228 8.62 -25.04 47.54
CA SER A 228 8.26 -26.14 48.44
C SER A 228 7.78 -25.65 49.81
N PRO A 229 6.96 -26.47 50.53
CA PRO A 229 6.47 -26.11 51.85
C PRO A 229 7.55 -25.75 52.87
N ASP A 230 8.71 -26.44 52.80
CA ASP A 230 9.89 -26.23 53.66
C ASP A 230 10.79 -25.06 53.22
N LEU A 231 10.44 -24.36 52.14
CA LEU A 231 11.17 -23.21 51.59
C LEU A 231 12.61 -23.50 51.17
N SER A 232 13.01 -24.78 51.03
CA SER A 232 14.37 -25.17 50.65
C SER A 232 14.55 -25.30 49.13
N THR A 233 13.45 -25.56 48.40
CA THR A 233 13.48 -25.89 46.98
C THR A 233 12.50 -25.03 46.19
N THR A 234 12.97 -24.51 45.07
CA THR A 234 12.16 -23.81 44.08
C THR A 234 12.30 -24.47 42.72
N LYS A 235 11.20 -24.64 41.99
CA LYS A 235 11.19 -25.09 40.60
C LYS A 235 10.50 -24.07 39.72
N THR A 236 11.14 -23.72 38.61
CA THR A 236 10.59 -22.78 37.64
C THR A 236 10.26 -23.52 36.36
N TYR A 237 8.98 -23.59 36.05
CA TYR A 237 8.46 -24.08 34.78
C TYR A 237 8.38 -22.90 33.81
N THR A 238 9.05 -23.01 32.68
CA THR A 238 9.11 -21.98 31.64
C THR A 238 8.26 -22.42 30.46
N ILE A 239 7.33 -21.55 30.05
CA ILE A 239 6.45 -21.78 28.90
C ILE A 239 6.74 -20.70 27.87
N THR A 240 7.25 -21.10 26.71
CA THR A 240 7.43 -20.22 25.56
C THR A 240 6.20 -20.30 24.67
N VAL A 241 5.35 -19.27 24.74
CA VAL A 241 4.14 -19.17 23.91
C VAL A 241 4.43 -18.35 22.66
N THR A 242 4.34 -18.99 21.49
CA THR A 242 4.46 -18.32 20.19
C THR A 242 3.09 -17.93 19.69
N ARG A 243 2.79 -16.63 19.70
CA ARG A 243 1.59 -16.07 19.05
C ARG A 243 1.91 -15.85 17.57
N GLN A 244 1.17 -16.51 16.70
CA GLN A 244 1.38 -16.43 15.24
C GLN A 244 1.32 -14.99 14.74
N SER A 245 2.13 -14.64 13.74
CA SER A 245 2.01 -13.40 12.98
C SER A 245 0.92 -13.53 11.93
N VAL A 246 0.37 -12.40 11.51
CA VAL A 246 -0.49 -12.34 10.33
C VAL A 246 0.40 -12.34 9.08
N SER A 247 -0.04 -12.99 8.00
CA SER A 247 0.69 -13.03 6.73
C SER A 247 0.87 -11.63 6.14
N ALA A 248 2.08 -11.32 5.69
CA ALA A 248 2.42 -10.08 4.98
C ALA A 248 2.40 -10.27 3.45
N ASN A 249 1.86 -11.39 2.95
CA ASN A 249 1.86 -11.68 1.52
C ASN A 249 0.78 -10.88 0.78
N ALA A 250 1.19 -9.82 0.08
CA ALA A 250 0.36 -8.99 -0.78
C ALA A 250 0.49 -9.34 -2.27
N ASP A 251 1.02 -10.52 -2.63
CA ASP A 251 1.16 -10.91 -4.02
C ASP A 251 -0.17 -11.38 -4.62
N LEU A 252 -0.33 -11.17 -5.93
CA LEU A 252 -1.26 -11.94 -6.74
C LEU A 252 -0.61 -13.27 -7.16
N SER A 253 -1.39 -14.34 -7.19
CA SER A 253 -1.04 -15.63 -7.82
C SER A 253 -1.45 -15.69 -9.29
N ASN A 254 -2.40 -14.85 -9.72
CA ASN A 254 -2.80 -14.71 -11.12
C ASN A 254 -3.39 -13.32 -11.40
N LEU A 255 -3.27 -12.85 -12.64
CA LEU A 255 -3.93 -11.64 -13.14
C LEU A 255 -4.22 -11.82 -14.63
N THR A 256 -5.49 -11.78 -15.02
CA THR A 256 -5.92 -11.85 -16.42
C THR A 256 -6.77 -10.65 -16.80
N ILE A 257 -6.79 -10.32 -18.10
CA ILE A 257 -7.62 -9.28 -18.68
C ILE A 257 -8.61 -9.91 -19.68
N SER A 258 -9.81 -9.35 -19.81
CA SER A 258 -10.91 -9.94 -20.61
C SER A 258 -10.73 -9.88 -22.12
N SER A 259 -9.87 -8.97 -22.59
CA SER A 259 -9.53 -8.79 -24.01
C SER A 259 -8.07 -8.41 -24.09
N GLY A 260 -7.36 -8.90 -25.10
CA GLY A 260 -5.93 -8.69 -25.26
C GLY A 260 -5.08 -9.69 -24.47
N THR A 261 -3.82 -9.34 -24.20
CA THR A 261 -2.87 -10.20 -23.47
C THR A 261 -1.86 -9.32 -22.72
N LEU A 262 -1.72 -9.58 -21.42
CA LEU A 262 -0.74 -8.86 -20.60
C LEU A 262 0.68 -9.12 -21.10
N THR A 263 1.42 -8.03 -21.31
CA THR A 263 2.83 -8.04 -21.71
C THR A 263 3.65 -7.27 -20.67
N PRO A 264 4.66 -7.91 -20.03
CA PRO A 264 4.99 -9.34 -20.11
C PRO A 264 3.87 -10.22 -19.55
N GLY A 265 3.93 -11.54 -19.78
CA GLY A 265 3.01 -12.48 -19.11
C GLY A 265 3.08 -12.35 -17.58
N PHE A 266 1.96 -12.62 -16.91
CA PHE A 266 1.85 -12.37 -15.47
C PHE A 266 2.90 -13.13 -14.66
N THR A 267 3.58 -12.41 -13.76
CA THR A 267 4.36 -12.97 -12.66
C THR A 267 4.11 -12.14 -11.40
N SER A 268 4.11 -12.75 -10.22
CA SER A 268 3.85 -12.01 -8.98
C SER A 268 4.86 -10.88 -8.72
N ALA A 269 6.08 -11.00 -9.26
CA ALA A 269 7.17 -10.02 -9.14
C ALA A 269 6.98 -8.79 -10.03
N ASN A 270 6.40 -8.94 -11.23
CA ASN A 270 6.16 -7.82 -12.14
C ASN A 270 4.92 -7.03 -11.69
N THR A 271 5.10 -5.73 -11.46
CA THR A 271 4.03 -4.82 -11.04
C THR A 271 3.50 -3.91 -12.16
N SER A 272 4.09 -4.00 -13.36
CA SER A 272 3.69 -3.20 -14.52
C SER A 272 3.47 -4.10 -15.72
N TYR A 273 2.32 -3.91 -16.37
CA TYR A 273 1.89 -4.65 -17.54
C TYR A 273 1.35 -3.68 -18.59
N SER A 274 1.44 -4.07 -19.85
CA SER A 274 0.75 -3.40 -20.94
C SER A 274 -0.15 -4.37 -21.70
N ASP A 275 -1.16 -3.81 -22.35
CA ASP A 275 -2.01 -4.50 -23.30
C ASP A 275 -2.43 -3.54 -24.41
N THR A 276 -2.69 -4.05 -25.60
CA THR A 276 -3.27 -3.26 -26.72
C THR A 276 -4.49 -3.99 -27.24
N VAL A 277 -5.65 -3.34 -27.12
CA VAL A 277 -6.94 -3.88 -27.55
C VAL A 277 -7.34 -3.31 -28.91
N ALA A 278 -8.32 -3.94 -29.57
CA ALA A 278 -8.89 -3.39 -30.80
C ALA A 278 -9.61 -2.06 -30.53
N SER A 279 -9.69 -1.18 -31.54
CA SER A 279 -10.36 0.13 -31.44
C SER A 279 -11.85 0.03 -31.06
N SER A 280 -12.51 -1.09 -31.39
CA SER A 280 -13.90 -1.39 -31.02
C SER A 280 -14.11 -1.78 -29.55
N VAL A 281 -13.06 -2.15 -28.82
CA VAL A 281 -13.15 -2.55 -27.40
C VAL A 281 -13.20 -1.30 -26.53
N SER A 282 -14.41 -0.88 -26.15
CA SER A 282 -14.64 0.30 -25.31
C SER A 282 -14.58 0.01 -23.80
N THR A 283 -14.56 -1.26 -23.40
CA THR A 283 -14.50 -1.69 -21.99
C THR A 283 -13.70 -2.98 -21.81
N VAL A 284 -13.04 -3.12 -20.66
CA VAL A 284 -12.38 -4.35 -20.22
C VAL A 284 -12.72 -4.69 -18.78
N THR A 285 -12.49 -5.93 -18.36
CA THR A 285 -12.47 -6.37 -16.96
C THR A 285 -11.16 -7.09 -16.66
N VAL A 286 -10.79 -7.18 -15.38
CA VAL A 286 -9.65 -7.98 -14.93
C VAL A 286 -10.08 -9.00 -13.89
N THR A 287 -9.38 -10.13 -13.82
CA THR A 287 -9.61 -11.21 -12.85
C THR A 287 -8.35 -11.44 -12.03
N PRO A 288 -8.14 -10.67 -10.94
CA PRO A 288 -7.00 -10.88 -10.05
C PRO A 288 -7.26 -12.04 -9.08
N THR A 289 -6.24 -12.83 -8.79
CA THR A 289 -6.28 -13.89 -7.76
C THR A 289 -5.17 -13.63 -6.75
N ALA A 290 -5.51 -13.49 -5.47
CA ALA A 290 -4.53 -13.30 -4.41
C ALA A 290 -3.72 -14.59 -4.18
N ALA A 291 -2.45 -14.44 -3.82
CA ALA A 291 -1.61 -15.55 -3.38
C ALA A 291 -1.99 -15.99 -1.95
N ASP A 292 -2.35 -15.03 -1.08
CA ASP A 292 -2.95 -15.29 0.22
C ASP A 292 -4.47 -15.14 0.14
N ALA A 293 -5.22 -16.21 0.45
CA ALA A 293 -6.68 -16.21 0.35
C ALA A 293 -7.37 -15.21 1.29
N SER A 294 -6.69 -14.73 2.33
CA SER A 294 -7.22 -13.73 3.26
C SER A 294 -6.85 -12.29 2.87
N ALA A 295 -6.06 -12.08 1.80
CA ALA A 295 -5.72 -10.75 1.30
C ALA A 295 -6.94 -10.09 0.65
N THR A 296 -6.97 -8.76 0.67
CA THR A 296 -8.03 -7.97 0.01
C THR A 296 -7.50 -7.39 -1.29
N ILE A 297 -8.33 -7.40 -2.34
CA ILE A 297 -7.99 -6.84 -3.65
C ILE A 297 -8.94 -5.69 -3.97
N LYS A 298 -8.38 -4.60 -4.50
CA LYS A 298 -9.13 -3.50 -5.08
C LYS A 298 -8.71 -3.24 -6.52
N VAL A 299 -9.66 -3.19 -7.45
CA VAL A 299 -9.45 -2.80 -8.85
C VAL A 299 -10.02 -1.41 -9.06
N ASN A 300 -9.18 -0.43 -9.43
CA ASN A 300 -9.53 0.99 -9.53
C ASN A 300 -10.28 1.49 -8.27
N GLY A 301 -9.81 1.07 -7.09
CA GLY A 301 -10.37 1.44 -5.79
C GLY A 301 -11.58 0.61 -5.33
N GLN A 302 -12.20 -0.20 -6.19
CA GLN A 302 -13.36 -1.04 -5.85
C GLN A 302 -12.93 -2.44 -5.40
N VAL A 303 -13.53 -2.95 -4.33
CA VAL A 303 -13.20 -4.28 -3.79
C VAL A 303 -13.64 -5.38 -4.76
N VAL A 304 -12.73 -6.33 -5.04
CA VAL A 304 -12.97 -7.49 -5.89
C VAL A 304 -12.56 -8.74 -5.12
N ALA A 305 -13.40 -9.78 -5.15
CA ALA A 305 -13.06 -11.05 -4.51
C ALA A 305 -11.96 -11.78 -5.31
N SER A 306 -11.07 -12.48 -4.61
CA SER A 306 -10.00 -13.24 -5.25
C SER A 306 -10.54 -14.26 -6.26
N GLY A 307 -9.98 -14.27 -7.47
CA GLY A 307 -10.38 -15.17 -8.56
C GLY A 307 -11.68 -14.77 -9.26
N THR A 308 -12.26 -13.60 -8.96
CA THR A 308 -13.51 -13.11 -9.56
C THR A 308 -13.26 -11.94 -10.50
N VAL A 309 -14.16 -11.79 -11.48
CA VAL A 309 -14.10 -10.71 -12.48
C VAL A 309 -14.42 -9.37 -11.82
N SER A 310 -13.65 -8.33 -12.13
CA SER A 310 -13.91 -6.96 -11.69
C SER A 310 -15.17 -6.36 -12.32
N GLN A 311 -15.56 -5.18 -11.87
CA GLN A 311 -16.45 -4.31 -12.63
C GLN A 311 -15.88 -3.99 -14.03
N ALA A 312 -16.75 -3.64 -14.97
CA ALA A 312 -16.36 -3.14 -16.28
C ALA A 312 -15.63 -1.80 -16.16
N ILE A 313 -14.52 -1.66 -16.88
CA ILE A 313 -13.66 -0.48 -16.89
C ILE A 313 -13.72 0.12 -18.30
N SER A 314 -14.26 1.33 -18.41
CA SER A 314 -14.34 2.06 -19.68
C SER A 314 -12.96 2.53 -20.15
N LEU A 315 -12.72 2.40 -21.46
CA LEU A 315 -11.49 2.79 -22.12
C LEU A 315 -11.72 4.00 -23.03
N ASN A 316 -10.95 5.05 -22.79
CA ASN A 316 -10.78 6.14 -23.75
C ASN A 316 -9.85 5.70 -24.88
N THR A 317 -9.90 6.39 -26.02
CA THR A 317 -8.84 6.25 -27.02
C THR A 317 -7.50 6.67 -26.43
N GLY A 318 -6.42 6.01 -26.85
CA GLY A 318 -5.09 6.13 -26.27
C GLY A 318 -4.87 5.24 -25.05
N SER A 319 -4.04 5.72 -24.13
CA SER A 319 -3.55 4.96 -22.97
C SER A 319 -4.50 5.08 -21.77
N ASN A 320 -4.85 3.95 -21.16
CA ASN A 320 -5.71 3.85 -19.99
C ASN A 320 -4.97 3.07 -18.88
N SER A 321 -4.99 3.60 -17.66
CA SER A 321 -4.34 2.94 -16.52
C SER A 321 -5.37 2.23 -15.64
N ILE A 322 -5.13 0.94 -15.39
CA ILE A 322 -5.92 0.11 -14.47
C ILE A 322 -5.01 -0.27 -13.31
N THR A 323 -5.46 0.02 -12.10
CA THR A 323 -4.73 -0.29 -10.87
C THR A 323 -5.38 -1.45 -10.13
N VAL A 324 -4.56 -2.41 -9.70
CA VAL A 324 -4.96 -3.52 -8.85
C VAL A 324 -4.12 -3.46 -7.58
N ASN A 325 -4.74 -3.03 -6.49
CA ASN A 325 -4.11 -2.93 -5.18
C ASN A 325 -4.47 -4.16 -4.34
N VAL A 326 -3.45 -4.85 -3.86
CA VAL A 326 -3.58 -5.97 -2.92
C VAL A 326 -3.11 -5.50 -1.55
N THR A 327 -3.89 -5.76 -0.51
CA THR A 327 -3.50 -5.56 0.89
C THR A 327 -3.44 -6.92 1.56
N ALA A 328 -2.27 -7.27 2.10
CA ALA A 328 -2.05 -8.52 2.81
C ALA A 328 -2.95 -8.61 4.06
N PRO A 329 -3.14 -9.81 4.63
CA PRO A 329 -3.95 -9.98 5.83
C PRO A 329 -3.45 -9.17 7.04
N ASP A 330 -2.16 -8.80 7.08
CA ASP A 330 -1.60 -7.92 8.13
C ASP A 330 -2.16 -6.49 8.13
N GLY A 331 -2.90 -6.10 7.08
CA GLY A 331 -3.53 -4.79 6.94
C GLY A 331 -2.57 -3.63 6.65
N VAL A 332 -1.27 -3.89 6.54
CA VAL A 332 -0.22 -2.87 6.38
C VAL A 332 0.53 -3.07 5.08
N THR A 333 0.89 -4.31 4.76
CA THR A 333 1.65 -4.62 3.55
C THR A 333 0.73 -4.53 2.33
N THR A 334 1.12 -3.71 1.36
CA THR A 334 0.37 -3.54 0.12
C THR A 334 1.25 -3.70 -1.09
N LYS A 335 0.66 -4.15 -2.19
CA LYS A 335 1.31 -4.24 -3.50
C LYS A 335 0.35 -3.77 -4.59
N GLN A 336 0.85 -2.93 -5.49
CA GLN A 336 0.06 -2.43 -6.61
C GLN A 336 0.58 -3.05 -7.91
N TYR A 337 -0.35 -3.54 -8.72
CA TYR A 337 -0.14 -3.95 -10.09
C TYR A 337 -0.84 -2.94 -11.01
N THR A 338 -0.14 -2.45 -12.02
CA THR A 338 -0.65 -1.47 -12.97
C THR A 338 -0.70 -2.11 -14.36
N ILE A 339 -1.85 -2.05 -15.00
CA ILE A 339 -2.04 -2.47 -16.39
C ILE A 339 -2.31 -1.22 -17.22
N THR A 340 -1.45 -0.95 -18.18
CA THR A 340 -1.62 0.12 -19.16
C THR A 340 -2.24 -0.45 -20.42
N VAL A 341 -3.54 -0.20 -20.62
CA VAL A 341 -4.29 -0.66 -21.79
C VAL A 341 -4.34 0.45 -22.84
N THR A 342 -3.78 0.19 -24.02
CA THR A 342 -3.83 1.11 -25.16
C THR A 342 -4.97 0.72 -26.09
N ARG A 343 -5.88 1.66 -26.37
CA ARG A 343 -6.96 1.52 -27.34
C ARG A 343 -6.72 2.49 -28.51
N PRO A 344 -6.37 2.02 -29.71
CA PRO A 344 -6.10 2.91 -30.83
C PRO A 344 -7.37 3.63 -31.31
N SER A 345 -7.20 4.81 -31.88
CA SER A 345 -8.28 5.56 -32.54
C SER A 345 -8.72 4.89 -33.85
N SER A 346 -10.02 4.94 -34.13
CA SER A 346 -10.61 4.57 -35.43
C SER A 346 -10.95 5.80 -36.29
N ASP A 347 -10.44 6.97 -35.92
CA ASP A 347 -10.70 8.22 -36.64
C ASP A 347 -9.81 8.33 -37.90
N ALA A 348 -10.46 8.26 -39.06
CA ALA A 348 -9.83 8.41 -40.37
C ALA A 348 -10.23 9.73 -41.07
N ASN A 349 -10.67 10.74 -40.31
CA ASN A 349 -11.08 12.02 -40.87
C ASN A 349 -9.89 12.93 -41.18
N LEU A 350 -10.11 13.89 -42.08
CA LEU A 350 -9.23 15.04 -42.24
C LEU A 350 -9.88 16.24 -41.55
N VAL A 351 -9.06 17.14 -40.98
CA VAL A 351 -9.49 18.47 -40.52
C VAL A 351 -9.38 19.50 -41.64
N SER A 352 -8.42 19.31 -42.56
CA SER A 352 -8.28 20.17 -43.72
C SER A 352 -7.67 19.45 -44.92
N LEU A 353 -7.99 19.97 -46.11
CA LEU A 353 -7.43 19.55 -47.38
C LEU A 353 -7.23 20.79 -48.26
N ALA A 354 -5.98 21.20 -48.43
CA ALA A 354 -5.63 22.34 -49.29
C ALA A 354 -5.00 21.87 -50.60
N VAL A 355 -5.17 22.67 -51.65
CA VAL A 355 -4.49 22.50 -52.95
C VAL A 355 -3.74 23.78 -53.24
N ASN A 356 -2.45 23.69 -53.59
CA ASN A 356 -1.72 24.88 -54.01
C ASN A 356 -2.31 25.45 -55.31
N ASN A 357 -2.17 26.77 -55.52
CA ASN A 357 -2.55 27.43 -56.78
C ASN A 357 -4.05 27.39 -57.13
N ALA A 358 -4.94 27.11 -56.15
CA ALA A 358 -6.38 27.18 -56.30
C ALA A 358 -6.99 28.19 -55.30
N PRO A 359 -7.97 29.04 -55.71
CA PRO A 359 -8.64 29.94 -54.81
C PRO A 359 -9.69 29.19 -53.97
N LEU A 360 -9.63 29.44 -52.65
CA LEU A 360 -10.46 28.95 -51.54
C LEU A 360 -9.99 27.66 -50.85
N PRO A 361 -10.02 27.63 -49.51
CA PRO A 361 -10.41 26.40 -48.84
C PRO A 361 -11.86 26.14 -49.24
N ILE A 362 -12.12 25.03 -49.94
CA ILE A 362 -13.47 24.47 -49.94
C ILE A 362 -13.80 24.27 -48.45
N PRO A 363 -14.94 24.78 -47.91
CA PRO A 363 -15.28 24.47 -46.52
C PRO A 363 -15.31 22.96 -46.41
N PHE A 364 -14.32 22.42 -45.71
CA PHE A 364 -14.14 21.00 -45.52
C PHE A 364 -15.32 20.55 -44.67
N THR A 365 -16.39 20.15 -45.35
CA THR A 365 -17.62 19.67 -44.77
C THR A 365 -17.63 18.19 -45.04
N ASP A 366 -17.09 17.45 -44.08
CA ASP A 366 -17.31 16.02 -43.96
C ASP A 366 -18.84 15.80 -43.94
N PRO A 367 -19.46 15.33 -45.06
CA PRO A 367 -19.16 14.01 -45.62
C PRO A 367 -18.87 13.95 -47.13
N SER A 368 -18.63 15.05 -47.85
CA SER A 368 -18.43 14.92 -49.32
C SER A 368 -17.08 14.27 -49.65
N PRO A 369 -17.03 13.04 -50.22
CA PRO A 369 -15.78 12.34 -50.49
C PRO A 369 -15.13 12.80 -51.80
N VAL A 370 -15.75 13.74 -52.53
CA VAL A 370 -15.28 14.25 -53.82
C VAL A 370 -15.30 15.78 -53.81
N TYR A 371 -14.16 16.36 -54.16
CA TYR A 371 -13.92 17.79 -54.32
C TYR A 371 -13.53 18.07 -55.76
N ASN A 372 -14.22 19.00 -56.42
CA ASN A 372 -13.90 19.40 -57.78
C ASN A 372 -13.41 20.85 -57.76
N LEU A 373 -12.25 21.11 -58.37
CA LEU A 373 -11.71 22.46 -58.51
C LEU A 373 -11.02 22.62 -59.86
N SER A 374 -10.90 23.86 -60.31
CA SER A 374 -10.12 24.20 -61.49
C SER A 374 -8.95 25.09 -61.12
N VAL A 375 -7.81 24.87 -61.76
CA VAL A 375 -6.65 25.77 -61.70
C VAL A 375 -6.46 26.44 -63.05
N GLU A 376 -5.81 27.59 -63.03
CA GLU A 376 -5.44 28.34 -64.23
C GLU A 376 -4.56 27.52 -65.18
N ALA A 377 -4.55 27.92 -66.45
CA ALA A 377 -3.90 27.16 -67.50
C ALA A 377 -2.36 27.09 -67.37
N ASP A 378 -1.72 28.04 -66.68
CA ASP A 378 -0.28 28.04 -66.39
C ASP A 378 0.14 27.01 -65.32
N VAL A 379 -0.81 26.46 -64.56
CA VAL A 379 -0.54 25.51 -63.47
C VAL A 379 -0.34 24.10 -64.02
N ALA A 380 0.91 23.75 -64.37
CA ALA A 380 1.26 22.44 -64.92
C ALA A 380 1.24 21.29 -63.89
N SER A 381 1.35 21.62 -62.60
CA SER A 381 1.26 20.66 -61.50
C SER A 381 0.66 21.30 -60.26
N ALA A 382 0.09 20.47 -59.40
CA ALA A 382 -0.42 20.84 -58.09
C ALA A 382 0.10 19.89 -57.01
N THR A 383 0.02 20.31 -55.76
CA THR A 383 0.23 19.51 -54.56
C THR A 383 -1.02 19.61 -53.70
N VAL A 384 -1.29 18.56 -52.93
CA VAL A 384 -2.34 18.58 -51.92
C VAL A 384 -1.71 18.51 -50.53
N THR A 385 -2.23 19.28 -49.60
CA THR A 385 -1.76 19.34 -48.19
C THR A 385 -2.90 18.85 -47.28
N PRO A 386 -3.00 17.53 -47.06
CA PRO A 386 -4.00 16.96 -46.16
C PRO A 386 -3.55 17.06 -44.69
N THR A 387 -4.48 17.37 -43.78
CA THR A 387 -4.25 17.34 -42.33
C THR A 387 -5.26 16.39 -41.69
N ALA A 388 -4.79 15.29 -41.09
CA ALA A 388 -5.63 14.33 -40.38
C ALA A 388 -6.18 14.91 -39.06
N GLU A 389 -7.36 14.45 -38.66
CA GLU A 389 -7.95 14.76 -37.35
C GLU A 389 -7.23 14.04 -36.21
N ASP A 390 -6.98 12.74 -36.37
CA ASP A 390 -6.07 12.00 -35.50
C ASP A 390 -4.61 12.20 -35.97
N PRO A 391 -3.73 12.79 -35.15
CA PRO A 391 -2.32 12.98 -35.50
C PRO A 391 -1.55 11.66 -35.70
N ASN A 392 -2.08 10.52 -35.24
CA ASN A 392 -1.48 9.19 -35.43
C ASN A 392 -2.04 8.45 -36.65
N ALA A 393 -3.00 9.02 -37.39
CA ALA A 393 -3.46 8.45 -38.64
C ALA A 393 -2.37 8.55 -39.72
N THR A 394 -2.35 7.57 -40.62
CA THR A 394 -1.45 7.57 -41.77
C THR A 394 -2.18 8.11 -42.99
N ILE A 395 -1.55 9.03 -43.72
CA ILE A 395 -2.13 9.62 -44.94
C ILE A 395 -1.33 9.15 -46.15
N ARG A 396 -2.04 8.75 -47.21
CA ARG A 396 -1.45 8.44 -48.52
C ARG A 396 -2.10 9.29 -49.61
N VAL A 397 -1.30 9.96 -50.42
CA VAL A 397 -1.73 10.70 -51.61
C VAL A 397 -1.28 9.93 -52.85
N ASN A 398 -2.21 9.47 -53.68
CA ASN A 398 -1.96 8.60 -54.83
C ASN A 398 -1.05 7.40 -54.48
N GLY A 399 -1.29 6.82 -53.30
CA GLY A 399 -0.55 5.67 -52.76
C GLY A 399 0.76 6.00 -52.02
N GLN A 400 1.28 7.23 -52.13
CA GLN A 400 2.51 7.68 -51.46
C GLN A 400 2.22 8.22 -50.07
N VAL A 401 3.00 7.84 -49.06
CA VAL A 401 2.83 8.33 -47.67
C VAL A 401 3.16 9.82 -47.59
N VAL A 402 2.29 10.59 -46.98
CA VAL A 402 2.44 12.04 -46.76
C VAL A 402 2.22 12.33 -45.28
N ALA A 403 3.09 13.14 -44.68
CA ALA A 403 2.92 13.58 -43.31
C ALA A 403 1.73 14.56 -43.19
N SER A 404 0.96 14.46 -42.10
CA SER A 404 -0.15 15.38 -41.83
C SER A 404 0.31 16.84 -41.86
N GLY A 405 -0.43 17.70 -42.56
CA GLY A 405 -0.11 19.12 -42.74
C GLY A 405 1.02 19.42 -43.72
N SER A 406 1.59 18.40 -44.40
CA SER A 406 2.66 18.57 -45.38
C SER A 406 2.16 18.41 -46.83
N PRO A 407 2.72 19.16 -47.80
CA PRO A 407 2.35 19.01 -49.19
C PRO A 407 2.78 17.64 -49.75
N SER A 408 1.94 17.06 -50.59
CA SER A 408 2.27 15.88 -51.39
C SER A 408 3.42 16.18 -52.37
N PRO A 409 4.03 15.13 -52.98
CA PRO A 409 4.77 15.30 -54.22
C PRO A 409 3.92 15.99 -55.30
N ALA A 410 4.59 16.66 -56.25
CA ALA A 410 3.93 17.35 -57.35
C ALA A 410 3.14 16.37 -58.24
N ILE A 411 1.87 16.69 -58.48
CA ILE A 411 0.93 15.94 -59.30
C ILE A 411 0.80 16.67 -60.63
N THR A 412 1.24 16.04 -61.72
CA THR A 412 1.13 16.60 -63.07
C THR A 412 -0.33 16.68 -63.51
N LEU A 413 -0.73 17.82 -64.06
CA LEU A 413 -2.08 18.07 -64.53
C LEU A 413 -2.16 18.05 -66.05
N THR A 414 -3.15 17.36 -66.58
CA THR A 414 -3.47 17.36 -68.00
C THR A 414 -4.48 18.45 -68.32
N THR A 415 -4.20 19.27 -69.33
CA THR A 415 -5.09 20.35 -69.77
C THR A 415 -6.45 19.80 -70.20
N GLY A 416 -7.53 20.42 -69.70
CA GLY A 416 -8.92 20.10 -70.07
C GLY A 416 -9.46 18.80 -69.48
N VAL A 417 -8.68 18.06 -68.68
CA VAL A 417 -9.08 16.79 -68.08
C VAL A 417 -8.95 16.87 -66.55
N ALA A 418 -9.97 16.41 -65.83
CA ALA A 418 -9.92 16.28 -64.38
C ALA A 418 -8.90 15.21 -64.01
N THR A 419 -7.87 15.60 -63.26
CA THR A 419 -6.88 14.68 -62.68
C THR A 419 -7.37 14.26 -61.29
N PRO A 420 -7.79 13.00 -61.06
CA PRO A 420 -8.25 12.55 -59.76
C PRO A 420 -7.05 12.32 -58.83
N VAL A 421 -7.08 12.98 -57.67
CA VAL A 421 -6.09 12.80 -56.60
C VAL A 421 -6.76 12.07 -55.45
N GLN A 422 -6.31 10.85 -55.16
CA GLN A 422 -6.82 10.06 -54.05
C GLN A 422 -6.01 10.33 -52.78
N VAL A 423 -6.68 10.79 -51.74
CA VAL A 423 -6.13 10.95 -50.40
C VAL A 423 -6.78 9.89 -49.51
N VAL A 424 -6.02 8.86 -49.15
CA VAL A 424 -6.47 7.80 -48.25
C VAL A 424 -5.93 8.08 -46.86
N VAL A 425 -6.81 8.17 -45.88
CA VAL A 425 -6.46 8.25 -44.46
C VAL A 425 -6.76 6.89 -43.85
N THR A 426 -5.78 6.29 -43.18
CA THR A 426 -5.95 5.10 -42.36
C THR A 426 -5.78 5.50 -40.90
N ALA A 427 -6.79 5.26 -40.08
CA ALA A 427 -6.77 5.56 -38.64
C ALA A 427 -5.65 4.81 -37.91
N GLN A 428 -5.37 5.19 -36.66
CA GLN A 428 -4.34 4.55 -35.83
C GLN A 428 -4.57 3.03 -35.65
N ASP A 429 -5.81 2.57 -35.71
CA ASP A 429 -6.14 1.14 -35.63
C ASP A 429 -5.67 0.30 -36.83
N GLY A 430 -5.18 0.95 -37.90
CA GLY A 430 -4.63 0.31 -39.09
C GLY A 430 -5.67 -0.36 -40.01
N THR A 431 -6.95 -0.32 -39.66
CA THR A 431 -8.04 -1.02 -40.37
C THR A 431 -9.10 -0.07 -40.90
N THR A 432 -9.41 1.00 -40.16
CA THR A 432 -10.40 2.00 -40.55
C THR A 432 -9.77 2.93 -41.58
N THR A 433 -10.37 3.02 -42.76
CA THR A 433 -9.89 3.86 -43.85
C THR A 433 -10.99 4.77 -44.38
N LYS A 434 -10.60 5.97 -44.83
CA LYS A 434 -11.47 6.92 -45.52
C LYS A 434 -10.73 7.51 -46.70
N THR A 435 -11.40 7.62 -47.85
CA THR A 435 -10.80 8.14 -49.08
C THR A 435 -11.48 9.42 -49.52
N TYR A 436 -10.68 10.47 -49.72
CA TYR A 436 -11.08 11.74 -50.30
C TYR A 436 -10.52 11.83 -51.72
N THR A 437 -11.35 12.23 -52.67
CA THR A 437 -10.94 12.42 -54.07
C THR A 437 -10.97 13.91 -54.39
N VAL A 438 -9.83 14.45 -54.84
CA VAL A 438 -9.77 15.82 -55.37
C VAL A 438 -9.57 15.76 -56.88
N ASN A 439 -10.60 16.14 -57.62
CA ASN A 439 -10.56 16.25 -59.06
C ASN A 439 -10.06 17.65 -59.43
N ILE A 440 -8.80 17.73 -59.87
CA ILE A 440 -8.17 18.99 -60.27
C ILE A 440 -8.22 19.10 -61.78
N THR A 441 -8.97 20.08 -62.31
CA THR A 441 -9.04 20.35 -63.74
C THR A 441 -8.16 21.54 -64.09
N ARG A 442 -7.10 21.33 -64.87
CA ARG A 442 -6.31 22.43 -65.43
C ARG A 442 -7.06 23.01 -66.62
N GLN A 443 -7.41 24.30 -66.55
CA GLN A 443 -8.12 24.96 -67.64
C GLN A 443 -7.29 24.98 -68.94
N ALA A 444 -7.96 25.00 -70.08
CA ALA A 444 -7.32 25.29 -71.37
C ALA A 444 -7.17 26.81 -71.52
N TYR A 445 -5.96 27.30 -71.81
CA TYR A 445 -5.78 28.73 -72.08
C TYR A 445 -6.43 29.12 -73.41
N THR A 446 -6.80 30.40 -73.52
CA THR A 446 -7.24 31.03 -74.78
C THR A 446 -6.34 32.22 -75.09
N THR A 447 -6.13 32.48 -76.37
CA THR A 447 -5.42 33.68 -76.84
C THR A 447 -6.37 34.87 -77.04
N LYS A 448 -7.59 34.81 -76.50
CA LYS A 448 -8.57 35.90 -76.62
C LYS A 448 -8.32 37.02 -75.61
N LEU A 449 -8.60 38.25 -76.03
CA LEU A 449 -8.69 39.40 -75.13
C LEU A 449 -10.07 39.43 -74.46
N THR A 450 -10.14 39.95 -73.24
CA THR A 450 -11.36 40.27 -72.48
C THR A 450 -11.70 41.76 -72.56
N ALA A 451 -10.72 42.62 -72.86
CA ALA A 451 -10.96 44.02 -73.16
C ALA A 451 -9.91 44.56 -74.15
N LEU A 452 -10.31 45.54 -74.96
CA LEU A 452 -9.44 46.29 -75.85
C LEU A 452 -9.87 47.75 -75.81
N ILE A 453 -8.99 48.61 -75.32
CA ILE A 453 -9.26 50.05 -75.23
C ILE A 453 -8.27 50.79 -76.12
N VAL A 454 -8.76 51.71 -76.95
CA VAL A 454 -7.93 52.62 -77.76
C VAL A 454 -8.08 54.02 -77.18
N GLN A 455 -6.98 54.78 -77.09
CA GLN A 455 -7.00 56.12 -76.52
C GLN A 455 -6.28 57.11 -77.45
N ALA A 456 -6.88 58.29 -77.64
CA ALA A 456 -6.24 59.44 -78.27
C ALA A 456 -5.83 60.41 -77.15
N GLY A 457 -4.53 60.44 -76.82
CA GLY A 457 -4.06 61.09 -75.60
C GLY A 457 -4.62 60.40 -74.35
N ARG A 458 -5.36 61.13 -73.50
CA ARG A 458 -6.01 60.57 -72.30
C ARG A 458 -7.46 60.11 -72.52
N ASN A 459 -8.02 60.38 -73.71
CA ASN A 459 -9.44 60.14 -73.97
C ASN A 459 -9.65 58.78 -74.65
N PRO A 460 -10.54 57.92 -74.12
CA PRO A 460 -10.94 56.70 -74.80
C PRO A 460 -11.60 57.00 -76.15
N VAL A 461 -11.25 56.22 -77.16
CA VAL A 461 -11.89 56.24 -78.48
C VAL A 461 -12.91 55.11 -78.52
N THR A 462 -14.12 55.43 -78.97
CA THR A 462 -15.19 54.43 -79.10
C THR A 462 -14.84 53.49 -80.26
N LEU A 463 -14.77 52.20 -79.98
CA LEU A 463 -14.61 51.18 -81.01
C LEU A 463 -15.92 51.01 -81.78
N ASN A 464 -15.84 50.46 -82.98
CA ASN A 464 -16.98 49.94 -83.71
C ASN A 464 -16.68 48.51 -84.15
N PRO A 465 -17.43 47.50 -83.66
CA PRO A 465 -18.57 47.60 -82.73
C PRO A 465 -18.22 48.22 -81.35
N PRO A 466 -19.16 48.94 -80.69
CA PRO A 466 -18.89 49.71 -79.47
C PRO A 466 -18.69 48.85 -78.22
N THR A 467 -19.22 47.63 -78.20
CA THR A 467 -18.98 46.66 -77.13
C THR A 467 -17.87 45.70 -77.57
N PHE A 468 -16.80 45.63 -76.79
CA PHE A 468 -15.73 44.69 -77.06
C PHE A 468 -16.19 43.24 -76.84
N SER A 469 -15.86 42.37 -77.81
CA SER A 469 -15.96 40.92 -77.73
C SER A 469 -14.67 40.26 -78.20
N GLY A 470 -14.16 39.31 -77.42
CA GLY A 470 -12.96 38.53 -77.76
C GLY A 470 -13.13 37.58 -78.96
N THR A 471 -14.32 37.48 -79.56
CA THR A 471 -14.54 36.73 -80.81
C THR A 471 -14.53 37.61 -82.05
N VAL A 472 -14.63 38.93 -81.89
CA VAL A 472 -14.56 39.89 -82.99
C VAL A 472 -13.10 40.29 -83.17
N LEU A 473 -12.52 39.99 -84.33
CA LEU A 473 -11.09 40.20 -84.61
C LEU A 473 -10.79 41.54 -85.28
N PHE A 474 -11.82 42.25 -85.74
CA PHE A 474 -11.68 43.50 -86.49
C PHE A 474 -12.54 44.59 -85.85
N TYR A 475 -11.90 45.71 -85.51
CA TYR A 475 -12.55 46.90 -85.01
C TYR A 475 -12.14 48.11 -85.82
N THR A 476 -13.03 49.09 -85.88
CA THR A 476 -12.72 50.42 -86.41
C THR A 476 -12.81 51.46 -85.29
N ALA A 477 -12.07 52.54 -85.42
CA ALA A 477 -12.10 53.67 -84.50
C ALA A 477 -11.90 54.97 -85.27
N VAL A 478 -12.68 56.00 -84.98
CA VAL A 478 -12.56 57.31 -85.64
C VAL A 478 -11.97 58.31 -84.65
N VAL A 479 -10.95 59.04 -85.08
CA VAL A 479 -10.31 60.12 -84.30
C VAL A 479 -10.37 61.43 -85.09
N SER A 480 -10.03 62.56 -84.45
CA SER A 480 -9.95 63.85 -85.16
C SER A 480 -8.80 63.86 -86.17
N ASN A 481 -8.97 64.60 -87.26
CA ASN A 481 -7.91 64.92 -88.24
C ASN A 481 -6.61 65.50 -87.61
N THR A 482 -6.70 66.09 -86.41
CA THR A 482 -5.54 66.61 -85.67
C THR A 482 -4.82 65.58 -84.79
N THR A 483 -5.36 64.37 -84.64
CA THR A 483 -4.75 63.31 -83.82
C THR A 483 -3.53 62.72 -84.52
N THR A 484 -2.37 62.83 -83.88
CA THR A 484 -1.08 62.36 -84.44
C THR A 484 -0.79 60.90 -84.10
N GLY A 485 -1.40 60.36 -83.05
CA GLY A 485 -1.19 58.98 -82.60
C GLY A 485 -2.24 58.51 -81.59
N VAL A 486 -2.32 57.20 -81.39
CA VAL A 486 -3.15 56.55 -80.37
C VAL A 486 -2.34 55.55 -79.54
N THR A 487 -2.82 55.21 -78.35
CA THR A 487 -2.32 54.07 -77.57
C THR A 487 -3.39 52.99 -77.47
N VAL A 488 -2.97 51.75 -77.25
CA VAL A 488 -3.87 50.60 -77.10
C VAL A 488 -3.59 49.91 -75.77
N LYS A 489 -4.65 49.60 -75.05
CA LYS A 489 -4.63 48.89 -73.77
C LYS A 489 -5.38 47.56 -73.91
N PRO A 490 -4.71 46.48 -74.36
CA PRO A 490 -5.30 45.15 -74.45
C PRO A 490 -5.31 44.46 -73.08
N THR A 491 -6.37 43.74 -72.76
CA THR A 491 -6.47 42.90 -71.55
C THR A 491 -6.75 41.47 -71.99
N ALA A 492 -5.83 40.55 -71.72
CA ALA A 492 -5.98 39.12 -72.01
C ALA A 492 -6.84 38.41 -70.96
N ALA A 493 -7.52 37.35 -71.39
CA ALA A 493 -8.22 36.42 -70.49
C ALA A 493 -7.26 35.75 -69.49
N TYR A 494 -6.05 35.39 -69.96
CA TYR A 494 -5.01 34.75 -69.16
C TYR A 494 -3.69 35.52 -69.28
N PRO A 495 -3.52 36.63 -68.53
CA PRO A 495 -2.36 37.53 -68.63
C PRO A 495 -0.99 36.87 -68.50
N ASN A 496 -0.90 35.81 -67.71
CA ASN A 496 0.35 35.11 -67.43
C ASN A 496 0.73 34.11 -68.53
N ASP A 497 -0.24 33.62 -69.29
CA ASP A 497 -0.06 32.59 -70.31
C ASP A 497 0.25 33.14 -71.71
N VAL A 498 0.00 34.43 -71.93
CA VAL A 498 0.11 35.04 -73.26
C VAL A 498 1.12 36.17 -73.31
N LYS A 499 1.77 36.31 -74.46
CA LYS A 499 2.52 37.49 -74.87
C LYS A 499 1.61 38.35 -75.73
N ILE A 500 1.43 39.61 -75.36
CA ILE A 500 0.64 40.56 -76.16
C ILE A 500 1.60 41.55 -76.84
N THR A 501 1.50 41.71 -78.15
CA THR A 501 2.17 42.79 -78.86
C THR A 501 1.15 43.75 -79.47
N VAL A 502 1.44 45.05 -79.45
CA VAL A 502 0.65 46.10 -80.13
C VAL A 502 1.59 46.82 -81.09
N ALA A 503 1.27 46.80 -82.39
CA ALA A 503 2.14 47.33 -83.44
C ALA A 503 3.60 46.84 -83.31
N GLY A 504 3.77 45.56 -82.92
CA GLY A 504 5.09 44.93 -82.71
C GLY A 504 5.72 45.15 -81.33
N ASN A 505 5.22 46.09 -80.51
CA ASN A 505 5.76 46.35 -79.17
C ASN A 505 5.13 45.43 -78.12
N LEU A 506 5.93 44.88 -77.20
CA LEU A 506 5.43 44.07 -76.08
C LEU A 506 4.62 44.94 -75.12
N VAL A 507 3.40 44.50 -74.79
CA VAL A 507 2.50 45.21 -73.87
C VAL A 507 2.02 44.23 -72.81
N PRO A 508 2.14 44.55 -71.50
CA PRO A 508 1.51 43.77 -70.44
C PRO A 508 -0.02 43.77 -70.61
N SER A 509 -0.70 42.68 -70.23
CA SER A 509 -2.16 42.68 -70.15
C SER A 509 -2.65 43.79 -69.22
N GLY A 510 -3.60 44.60 -69.67
CA GLY A 510 -4.08 45.78 -68.95
C GLY A 510 -3.07 46.93 -68.92
N GLY A 511 -1.93 46.83 -69.60
CA GLY A 511 -0.97 47.91 -69.79
C GLY A 511 -1.24 48.73 -71.04
N THR A 512 -0.78 49.99 -71.07
CA THR A 512 -0.93 50.87 -72.23
C THR A 512 0.29 50.73 -73.15
N SER A 513 0.07 50.55 -74.45
CA SER A 513 1.14 50.49 -75.45
C SER A 513 1.90 51.81 -75.58
N PRO A 514 3.13 51.79 -76.13
CA PRO A 514 3.70 52.99 -76.74
C PRO A 514 2.74 53.63 -77.76
N GLN A 515 2.87 54.93 -77.99
CA GLN A 515 2.04 55.64 -78.96
C GLN A 515 2.30 55.12 -80.38
N VAL A 516 1.24 54.73 -81.07
CA VAL A 516 1.25 54.34 -82.48
C VAL A 516 0.93 55.59 -83.31
N THR A 517 1.89 56.05 -84.12
CA THR A 517 1.72 57.21 -85.00
C THR A 517 0.74 56.89 -86.13
N LEU A 518 -0.23 57.77 -86.38
CA LEU A 518 -1.21 57.61 -87.45
C LEU A 518 -0.72 58.25 -88.75
N THR A 519 -0.34 57.42 -89.73
CA THR A 519 0.13 57.85 -91.05
C THR A 519 -1.01 57.79 -92.07
N GLY A 520 -1.29 58.89 -92.76
CA GLY A 520 -2.36 58.97 -93.77
C GLY A 520 -3.77 59.09 -93.19
N SER A 521 -4.77 58.75 -94.01
CA SER A 521 -6.20 58.81 -93.66
C SER A 521 -6.70 57.61 -92.84
N SER A 522 -5.95 56.51 -92.84
CA SER A 522 -6.28 55.27 -92.12
C SER A 522 -4.99 54.56 -91.69
N THR A 523 -4.97 54.02 -90.48
CA THR A 523 -3.84 53.23 -89.95
C THR A 523 -4.35 51.96 -89.28
N ASP A 524 -3.82 50.82 -89.70
CA ASP A 524 -4.12 49.52 -89.09
C ASP A 524 -3.16 49.23 -87.93
N ILE A 525 -3.72 48.95 -86.75
CA ILE A 525 -2.97 48.58 -85.56
C ILE A 525 -3.22 47.10 -85.29
N LEU A 526 -2.15 46.30 -85.38
CA LEU A 526 -2.20 44.88 -85.10
C LEU A 526 -1.91 44.63 -83.62
N ILE A 527 -2.80 43.88 -82.96
CA ILE A 527 -2.61 43.36 -81.62
C ILE A 527 -2.51 41.84 -81.71
N VAL A 528 -1.35 41.29 -81.41
CA VAL A 528 -1.12 39.83 -81.43
C VAL A 528 -1.10 39.34 -80.00
N VAL A 529 -2.00 38.42 -79.68
CA VAL A 529 -1.99 37.67 -78.42
C VAL A 529 -1.55 36.26 -78.74
N GLN A 530 -0.37 35.88 -78.27
CA GLN A 530 0.23 34.57 -78.56
C GLN A 530 0.49 33.82 -77.27
N SER A 531 0.25 32.52 -77.25
CA SER A 531 0.64 31.69 -76.10
C SER A 531 2.16 31.71 -75.91
N LYS A 532 2.60 31.79 -74.65
CA LYS A 532 4.01 31.69 -74.29
C LYS A 532 4.54 30.26 -74.41
N THR A 533 3.66 29.26 -74.26
CA THR A 533 4.01 27.83 -74.20
C THR A 533 3.78 27.11 -75.52
N ASP A 534 2.92 27.63 -76.39
CA ASP A 534 2.71 27.13 -77.75
C ASP A 534 2.58 28.31 -78.74
N PRO A 535 3.66 28.68 -79.43
CA PRO A 535 3.66 29.79 -80.38
C PRO A 535 2.68 29.61 -81.56
N SER A 536 2.23 28.37 -81.85
CA SER A 536 1.25 28.12 -82.91
C SER A 536 -0.15 28.66 -82.55
N LEU A 537 -0.43 28.78 -81.26
CA LEU A 537 -1.68 29.35 -80.75
C LEU A 537 -1.52 30.85 -80.61
N SER A 538 -2.15 31.59 -81.55
CA SER A 538 -2.23 33.05 -81.51
C SER A 538 -3.60 33.55 -81.99
N THR A 539 -4.05 34.67 -81.44
CA THR A 539 -5.18 35.44 -81.95
C THR A 539 -4.68 36.82 -82.32
N GLN A 540 -5.07 37.31 -83.50
CA GLN A 540 -4.73 38.64 -83.98
C GLN A 540 -5.99 39.49 -84.02
N TYR A 541 -5.93 40.64 -83.35
CA TYR A 541 -6.94 41.68 -83.45
C TYR A 541 -6.39 42.81 -84.30
N LYS A 542 -7.23 43.39 -85.14
CA LYS A 542 -6.90 44.57 -85.92
C LYS A 542 -7.82 45.72 -85.56
N VAL A 543 -7.24 46.85 -85.21
CA VAL A 543 -7.98 48.12 -85.05
C VAL A 543 -7.58 49.03 -86.20
N THR A 544 -8.53 49.34 -87.08
CA THR A 544 -8.35 50.35 -88.13
C THR A 544 -8.76 51.71 -87.60
N VAL A 545 -7.81 52.62 -87.48
CA VAL A 545 -8.04 53.98 -86.98
C VAL A 545 -8.09 54.96 -88.15
N THR A 546 -9.22 55.65 -88.35
CA THR A 546 -9.42 56.64 -89.42
C THR A 546 -9.49 58.06 -88.86
N LYS A 547 -8.97 59.02 -89.62
CA LYS A 547 -8.95 60.46 -89.29
C LYS A 547 -10.14 61.24 -89.86
#